data_AF-A0A350NVK5-F1
#
_entry.id   AF-A0A350NVK5-F1
#
_cell.length_a   1.000
_cell.length_b   1.000
_cell.length_c   1.000
_cell.angle_alpha   90.00
_cell.angle_beta   90.00
_cell.angle_gamma   90.00
#
_symmetry.space_group_name_H-M   'P 1'
#
loop_
_entity.id
_entity.type
_entity.pdbx_description
1 polymer ?
#
loop_
_entity_poly.entity_id
_entity_poly.type
_entity_poly.pdbx_seq_one_letter_code
_entity_poly.pdbx_strand_id
1 'polypeptide(L)'
;MNHPLSKVLVVSFFLSCIAWHAQAQIVTENVQFSEWEIDEVAVYESGALIQRGARVTLDANGRAVIKIGGLAKSIDAGSIQTVLPEGWGLSGHSFQIAKNPSRAEESLTALQRIDDALESSERTVAMRNALLAVYSEELAMIQANRKVGGSESLLVEDLIELADFWRSRVKELEYLMLELRMELSDLKDELSDLAEERQEILKLQNEEEGQIIMRIVGPKGVKGKVEVAYLAQDAFWRTAYDAEVSDDGAVKLKRFAHVVQKTGVEWNGLPIRFLAGNPLESLSPPNLLPLELSLVRSSASQSGYDWASSKSMQRSEGPGLETIATTEIQPLMNATGSAIQRLAFTPQLPVRISGNGTPERIPLETLRLNSDLTYLVMPEYSDESFQLAASADWSEAQLMAGDVQVVAGGAYRGVFEMALPAPGDTLEIPLGQDGRVRSSRKRLMELCSSSALGGTKRTVQAFQVDVVNQHSRSVKVRIIDRIPVSRSSDIEVFVESLDGGELDPVTGWITWEMTLSPGAQKTLSFSYKVEYPKKFSIQGL
;
A
#
# COMPACT_ATOMS: atom_id res chain seq x y z
N MET A 1 -0.06 -91.50 -48.57
CA MET A 1 0.46 -90.55 -49.57
C MET A 1 -0.62 -89.51 -49.83
N ASN A 2 -0.27 -88.23 -49.64
CA ASN A 2 -0.89 -87.00 -50.14
C ASN A 2 -2.41 -86.75 -49.95
N HIS A 3 -2.67 -85.65 -49.22
CA HIS A 3 -3.88 -84.79 -49.11
C HIS A 3 -4.69 -84.61 -50.42
N PRO A 4 -5.98 -84.14 -50.41
CA PRO A 4 -6.42 -82.97 -49.61
C PRO A 4 -7.92 -82.84 -49.14
N LEU A 5 -8.10 -81.86 -48.23
CA LEU A 5 -9.21 -80.92 -47.99
C LEU A 5 -10.68 -81.41 -47.83
N SER A 6 -11.29 -81.17 -46.66
CA SER A 6 -12.30 -80.10 -46.47
C SER A 6 -12.98 -80.10 -45.08
N LYS A 7 -13.56 -78.93 -44.75
CA LYS A 7 -14.62 -78.61 -43.78
C LYS A 7 -14.22 -78.24 -42.34
N VAL A 8 -14.18 -76.92 -42.13
CA VAL A 8 -14.46 -76.24 -40.86
C VAL A 8 -15.89 -75.71 -40.92
N LEU A 9 -16.62 -75.90 -39.83
CA LEU A 9 -17.98 -75.43 -39.55
C LEU A 9 -17.87 -74.68 -38.21
N VAL A 10 -18.45 -73.49 -38.09
CA VAL A 10 -19.15 -72.97 -36.89
C VAL A 10 -19.74 -71.59 -37.18
N VAL A 11 -20.96 -71.45 -36.66
CA VAL A 11 -22.00 -70.41 -36.77
C VAL A 11 -21.72 -69.19 -35.89
N SER A 12 -22.19 -67.99 -36.27
CA SER A 12 -22.75 -66.92 -35.40
C SER A 12 -23.10 -65.67 -36.23
N PHE A 13 -24.39 -65.32 -36.40
CA PHE A 13 -25.27 -64.47 -35.57
C PHE A 13 -25.39 -63.04 -36.13
N PHE A 14 -26.57 -62.74 -36.68
CA PHE A 14 -27.03 -61.44 -37.18
C PHE A 14 -27.41 -60.52 -36.01
N LEU A 15 -27.03 -59.23 -36.04
CA LEU A 15 -27.82 -58.15 -35.41
C LEU A 15 -27.53 -56.80 -36.11
N SER A 16 -28.60 -56.12 -36.52
CA SER A 16 -28.62 -54.84 -37.21
C SER A 16 -28.24 -53.67 -36.31
N CYS A 17 -27.36 -52.77 -36.77
CA CYS A 17 -27.16 -51.45 -36.15
C CYS A 17 -27.75 -50.36 -37.06
N ILE A 18 -28.83 -49.74 -36.57
CA ILE A 18 -29.41 -48.51 -37.08
C ILE A 18 -28.53 -47.36 -36.60
N ALA A 19 -27.96 -46.60 -37.53
CA ALA A 19 -27.16 -45.42 -37.24
C ALA A 19 -28.07 -44.25 -36.85
N TRP A 20 -28.12 -43.91 -35.55
CA TRP A 20 -28.57 -42.59 -35.11
C TRP A 20 -27.41 -41.60 -35.26
N HIS A 21 -27.53 -40.69 -36.23
CA HIS A 21 -26.75 -39.46 -36.25
C HIS A 21 -27.36 -38.48 -35.24
N ALA A 22 -26.78 -38.41 -34.04
CA ALA A 22 -27.00 -37.29 -33.14
C ALA A 22 -26.16 -36.11 -33.65
N GLN A 23 -26.78 -35.21 -34.40
CA GLN A 23 -26.23 -33.87 -34.61
C GLN A 23 -26.29 -33.12 -33.28
N ALA A 24 -25.14 -33.05 -32.61
CA ALA A 24 -24.92 -32.11 -31.54
C ALA A 24 -24.98 -30.69 -32.14
N GLN A 25 -26.15 -30.05 -32.06
CA GLN A 25 -26.23 -28.60 -32.16
C GLN A 25 -25.40 -28.03 -31.01
N ILE A 26 -24.26 -27.43 -31.34
CA ILE A 26 -23.57 -26.52 -30.44
C ILE A 26 -24.54 -25.35 -30.26
N VAL A 27 -25.31 -25.38 -29.18
CA VAL A 27 -26.01 -24.19 -28.70
C VAL A 27 -24.89 -23.27 -28.25
N THR A 28 -24.47 -22.36 -29.12
CA THR A 28 -23.63 -21.24 -28.74
C THR A 28 -24.43 -20.46 -27.70
N GLU A 29 -24.08 -20.63 -26.42
CA GLU A 29 -24.60 -19.76 -25.36
C GLU A 29 -24.30 -18.33 -25.78
N ASN A 30 -25.33 -17.51 -25.95
CA ASN A 30 -25.16 -16.11 -26.35
C ASN A 30 -24.60 -15.35 -25.14
N VAL A 31 -23.28 -15.27 -25.04
CA VAL A 31 -22.58 -14.59 -23.95
C VAL A 31 -22.58 -13.09 -24.23
N GLN A 32 -23.27 -12.33 -23.38
CA GLN A 32 -23.27 -10.87 -23.44
C GLN A 32 -22.05 -10.34 -22.70
N PHE A 33 -21.08 -9.79 -23.44
CA PHE A 33 -19.98 -9.03 -22.85
C PHE A 33 -20.41 -7.59 -22.61
N SER A 34 -20.13 -7.06 -21.42
CA SER A 34 -20.43 -5.67 -21.09
C SER A 34 -19.52 -5.19 -19.96
N GLU A 35 -19.02 -3.97 -20.07
CA GLU A 35 -18.35 -3.29 -18.96
C GLU A 35 -19.38 -2.50 -18.16
N TRP A 36 -19.45 -2.79 -16.86
CA TRP A 36 -20.39 -2.11 -15.97
C TRP A 36 -19.68 -0.97 -15.26
N GLU A 37 -20.36 0.17 -15.14
CA GLU A 37 -19.88 1.29 -14.35
C GLU A 37 -19.76 0.91 -12.87
N ILE A 38 -18.85 1.58 -12.17
CA ILE A 38 -18.68 1.43 -10.73
C ILE A 38 -19.66 2.38 -10.04
N ASP A 39 -20.57 1.80 -9.25
CA ASP A 39 -21.55 2.55 -8.48
C ASP A 39 -20.92 3.11 -7.20
N GLU A 40 -20.09 2.32 -6.52
CA GLU A 40 -19.49 2.66 -5.23
C GLU A 40 -18.21 1.86 -4.96
N VAL A 41 -17.25 2.46 -4.25
CA VAL A 41 -16.07 1.78 -3.72
C VAL A 41 -15.94 2.00 -2.21
N ALA A 42 -15.80 0.91 -1.47
CA ALA A 42 -15.42 0.95 -0.06
C ALA A 42 -14.01 0.36 0.12
N VAL A 43 -13.04 1.23 0.43
CA VAL A 43 -11.64 0.86 0.62
C VAL A 43 -11.40 0.50 2.09
N TYR A 44 -10.79 -0.65 2.34
CA TYR A 44 -10.45 -1.16 3.66
C TYR A 44 -8.95 -1.04 3.93
N GLU A 45 -8.51 -1.27 5.18
CA GLU A 45 -7.07 -1.33 5.51
C GLU A 45 -6.36 -2.48 4.77
N SER A 46 -7.13 -3.44 4.26
CA SER A 46 -6.71 -4.48 3.33
C SER A 46 -7.85 -4.81 2.36
N GLY A 47 -7.68 -4.48 1.09
CA GLY A 47 -8.65 -4.69 0.01
C GLY A 47 -9.63 -3.53 -0.19
N ALA A 48 -10.37 -3.59 -1.30
CA ALA A 48 -11.47 -2.67 -1.61
C ALA A 48 -12.69 -3.44 -2.11
N LEU A 49 -13.85 -3.18 -1.53
CA LEU A 49 -15.13 -3.71 -2.00
C LEU A 49 -15.65 -2.78 -3.09
N ILE A 50 -15.83 -3.32 -4.29
CA ILE A 50 -16.29 -2.60 -5.46
C ILE A 50 -17.70 -3.08 -5.79
N GLN A 51 -18.63 -2.14 -5.97
CA GLN A 51 -20.00 -2.41 -6.38
C GLN A 51 -20.23 -1.88 -7.80
N ARG A 52 -20.87 -2.70 -8.63
CA ARG A 52 -21.24 -2.38 -10.01
C ARG A 52 -22.66 -2.80 -10.30
N GLY A 53 -23.33 -2.07 -11.19
CA GLY A 53 -24.72 -2.35 -11.54
C GLY A 53 -25.00 -2.12 -13.02
N ALA A 54 -25.85 -2.96 -13.60
CA ALA A 54 -26.36 -2.75 -14.94
C ALA A 54 -27.77 -3.31 -15.12
N ARG A 55 -28.44 -2.87 -16.20
CA ARG A 55 -29.72 -3.44 -16.61
C ARG A 55 -29.48 -4.62 -17.56
N VAL A 56 -29.94 -5.78 -17.14
CA VAL A 56 -29.80 -7.05 -17.87
C VAL A 56 -31.15 -7.44 -18.47
N THR A 57 -31.13 -8.01 -19.67
CA THR A 57 -32.32 -8.57 -20.33
C THR A 57 -32.16 -10.08 -20.47
N LEU A 58 -33.13 -10.85 -19.96
CA LEU A 58 -33.14 -12.31 -20.12
C LEU A 58 -33.68 -12.69 -21.51
N ASP A 59 -33.16 -13.80 -22.06
CA ASP A 59 -33.59 -14.32 -23.36
C ASP A 59 -35.03 -14.87 -23.35
N ALA A 60 -35.49 -15.38 -24.49
CA ALA A 60 -36.82 -15.97 -24.64
C ALA A 60 -37.05 -17.22 -23.75
N ASN A 61 -35.98 -17.84 -23.27
CA ASN A 61 -36.01 -18.98 -22.37
C ASN A 61 -35.84 -18.56 -20.90
N GLY A 62 -35.74 -17.26 -20.61
CA GLY A 62 -35.52 -16.74 -19.27
C GLY A 62 -34.10 -16.97 -18.77
N ARG A 63 -33.11 -17.09 -19.66
CA ARG A 63 -31.70 -17.31 -19.33
C ARG A 63 -30.84 -16.16 -19.85
N ALA A 64 -29.74 -15.87 -19.16
CA ALA A 64 -28.70 -14.98 -19.65
C ALA A 64 -27.33 -15.45 -19.15
N VAL A 65 -26.33 -15.43 -20.04
CA VAL A 65 -24.92 -15.58 -19.68
C VAL A 65 -24.25 -14.23 -19.87
N ILE A 66 -23.78 -13.65 -18.79
CA ILE A 66 -23.22 -12.30 -18.77
C ILE A 66 -21.75 -12.39 -18.42
N LYS A 67 -20.93 -11.68 -19.18
CA LYS A 67 -19.50 -11.55 -18.97
C LYS A 67 -19.18 -10.09 -18.67
N ILE A 68 -18.87 -9.80 -17.42
CA ILE A 68 -18.51 -8.46 -16.96
C ILE A 68 -17.00 -8.27 -17.14
N GLY A 69 -16.60 -7.28 -17.93
CA GLY A 69 -15.20 -6.88 -18.17
C GLY A 69 -14.77 -5.65 -17.38
N GLY A 70 -13.49 -5.30 -17.47
CA GLY A 70 -12.91 -4.14 -16.79
C GLY A 70 -12.72 -4.31 -15.27
N LEU A 71 -12.49 -5.54 -14.79
CA LEU A 71 -12.17 -5.81 -13.39
C LEU A 71 -10.67 -5.97 -13.17
N ALA A 72 -10.27 -5.78 -11.90
CA ALA A 72 -8.93 -6.12 -11.44
C ALA A 72 -8.63 -7.61 -11.64
N LYS A 73 -7.35 -7.94 -11.85
CA LYS A 73 -6.88 -9.35 -11.92
C LYS A 73 -6.91 -10.03 -10.55
N SER A 74 -6.75 -9.25 -9.49
CA SER A 74 -6.57 -9.66 -8.11
C SER A 74 -7.84 -9.55 -7.28
N ILE A 75 -8.99 -9.95 -7.84
CA ILE A 75 -10.22 -10.05 -7.03
C ILE A 75 -10.24 -11.35 -6.25
N ASP A 76 -10.88 -11.32 -5.09
CA ASP A 76 -11.22 -12.54 -4.36
C ASP A 76 -12.46 -13.19 -4.97
N ALA A 77 -12.30 -14.33 -5.63
CA ALA A 77 -13.41 -15.02 -6.31
C ALA A 77 -14.51 -15.51 -5.34
N GLY A 78 -14.17 -15.77 -4.08
CA GLY A 78 -15.12 -16.17 -3.03
C GLY A 78 -15.99 -15.01 -2.51
N SER A 79 -15.53 -13.78 -2.70
CA SER A 79 -16.22 -12.56 -2.28
C SER A 79 -17.31 -12.09 -3.25
N ILE A 80 -17.44 -12.73 -4.42
CA ILE A 80 -18.41 -12.32 -5.45
C ILE A 80 -19.84 -12.51 -4.93
N GLN A 81 -20.54 -11.40 -4.77
CA GLN A 81 -21.94 -11.35 -4.38
C GLN A 81 -22.76 -10.74 -5.50
N THR A 82 -23.95 -11.29 -5.74
CA THR A 82 -24.86 -10.80 -6.78
C THR A 82 -26.22 -10.51 -6.16
N VAL A 83 -26.71 -9.30 -6.36
CA VAL A 83 -28.09 -8.91 -6.01
C VAL A 83 -28.91 -8.97 -7.28
N LEU A 84 -29.97 -9.78 -7.24
CA LEU A 84 -30.87 -10.03 -8.36
C LEU A 84 -32.28 -9.53 -8.03
N PRO A 85 -33.07 -9.14 -9.05
CA PRO A 85 -34.49 -8.84 -8.86
C PRO A 85 -35.27 -10.05 -8.31
N GLU A 86 -36.42 -9.78 -7.70
CA GLU A 86 -37.32 -10.83 -7.21
C GLU A 86 -37.72 -11.79 -8.34
N GLY A 87 -37.67 -13.10 -8.06
CA GLY A 87 -37.98 -14.15 -9.02
C GLY A 87 -36.83 -14.52 -9.98
N TRP A 88 -35.66 -13.89 -9.87
CA TRP A 88 -34.45 -14.27 -10.59
C TRP A 88 -33.56 -15.14 -9.71
N GLY A 89 -32.75 -16.00 -10.33
CA GLY A 89 -31.83 -16.91 -9.66
C GLY A 89 -30.47 -16.96 -10.34
N LEU A 90 -29.41 -17.07 -9.53
CA LEU A 90 -28.04 -17.28 -10.00
C LEU A 90 -27.79 -18.79 -10.10
N SER A 91 -27.60 -19.29 -11.33
CA SER A 91 -27.25 -20.70 -11.57
C SER A 91 -25.78 -20.99 -11.36
N GLY A 92 -24.92 -19.97 -11.47
CA GLY A 92 -23.51 -20.06 -11.17
C GLY A 92 -22.76 -18.79 -11.56
N HIS A 93 -21.60 -18.59 -10.93
CA HIS A 93 -20.65 -17.55 -11.29
C HIS A 93 -19.23 -18.13 -11.33
N SER A 94 -18.34 -17.51 -12.10
CA SER A 94 -16.91 -17.84 -12.13
C SER A 94 -16.09 -16.61 -12.45
N PHE A 95 -14.90 -16.54 -11.89
CA PHE A 95 -13.89 -15.53 -12.24
C PHE A 95 -12.85 -16.13 -13.18
N GLN A 96 -12.41 -15.35 -14.16
CA GLN A 96 -11.29 -15.69 -15.03
C GLN A 96 -10.48 -14.43 -15.36
N ILE A 97 -9.21 -14.64 -15.72
CA ILE A 97 -8.38 -13.61 -16.31
C ILE A 97 -8.33 -13.90 -17.81
N ALA A 98 -8.70 -12.91 -18.63
CA ALA A 98 -8.62 -13.04 -20.08
C ALA A 98 -8.52 -11.67 -20.75
N LYS A 99 -8.27 -11.67 -22.05
CA LYS A 99 -8.26 -10.45 -22.86
C LYS A 99 -9.65 -9.83 -22.97
N ASN A 100 -9.68 -8.51 -23.06
CA ASN A 100 -10.90 -7.76 -23.31
C ASN A 100 -11.31 -7.90 -24.80
N PRO A 101 -12.49 -8.48 -25.11
CA PRO A 101 -12.92 -8.69 -26.49
C PRO A 101 -13.21 -7.38 -27.23
N SER A 102 -13.79 -6.37 -26.56
CA SER A 102 -14.06 -5.06 -27.16
C SER A 102 -12.76 -4.34 -27.53
N ARG A 103 -11.78 -4.35 -26.61
CA ARG A 103 -10.47 -3.77 -26.86
C ARG A 103 -9.69 -4.50 -27.96
N ALA A 104 -9.85 -5.82 -28.07
CA ALA A 104 -9.21 -6.61 -29.13
C ALA A 104 -9.71 -6.22 -30.52
N GLU A 105 -11.00 -5.92 -30.66
CA GLU A 105 -11.62 -5.45 -31.90
C GLU A 105 -11.16 -4.03 -32.26
N GLU A 106 -11.20 -3.10 -31.32
CA GLU A 106 -10.69 -1.72 -31.52
C GLU A 106 -9.21 -1.70 -31.91
N SER A 107 -8.40 -2.51 -31.23
CA SER A 107 -6.97 -2.65 -31.53
C SER A 107 -6.72 -3.19 -32.92
N LEU A 108 -7.57 -4.10 -33.42
CA LEU A 108 -7.42 -4.65 -34.78
C LEU A 108 -7.60 -3.57 -35.84
N THR A 109 -8.63 -2.73 -35.70
CA THR A 109 -8.87 -1.61 -36.62
C THR A 109 -7.74 -0.58 -36.56
N ALA A 110 -7.25 -0.27 -35.35
CA ALA A 110 -6.14 0.66 -35.16
C ALA A 110 -4.83 0.12 -35.77
N LEU A 111 -4.53 -1.18 -35.60
CA LEU A 111 -3.35 -1.81 -36.17
C LEU A 111 -3.40 -1.82 -37.70
N GLN A 112 -4.55 -2.10 -38.32
CA GLN A 112 -4.69 -2.03 -39.78
C GLN A 112 -4.35 -0.64 -40.30
N ARG A 113 -4.86 0.42 -39.65
CA ARG A 113 -4.57 1.80 -40.04
C ARG A 113 -3.07 2.12 -39.97
N ILE A 114 -2.38 1.65 -38.93
CA ILE A 114 -0.94 1.91 -38.74
C ILE A 114 -0.10 1.06 -39.68
N ASP A 115 -0.47 -0.21 -39.90
CA ASP A 115 0.22 -1.09 -40.85
C ASP A 115 0.14 -0.52 -42.28
N ASP A 116 -1.02 0.02 -42.69
CA ASP A 116 -1.19 0.71 -43.98
C ASP A 116 -0.32 1.99 -44.06
N ALA A 117 -0.24 2.77 -42.98
CA ALA A 117 0.58 3.97 -42.91
C ALA A 117 2.08 3.65 -43.02
N LEU A 118 2.55 2.66 -42.25
CA LEU A 118 3.93 2.15 -42.29
C LEU A 118 4.31 1.69 -43.69
N GLU A 119 3.46 0.87 -44.34
CA GLU A 119 3.73 0.40 -45.69
C GLU A 119 3.84 1.57 -46.69
N SER A 120 2.99 2.60 -46.55
CA SER A 120 3.01 3.77 -47.42
C SER A 120 4.27 4.62 -47.24
N SER A 121 4.74 4.81 -46.00
CA SER A 121 5.95 5.56 -45.68
C SER A 121 7.21 4.80 -46.08
N GLU A 122 7.25 3.48 -45.89
CA GLU A 122 8.34 2.62 -46.38
C GLU A 122 8.47 2.66 -47.91
N ARG A 123 7.36 2.63 -48.65
CA ARG A 123 7.35 2.81 -50.12
C ARG A 123 7.89 4.18 -50.51
N THR A 124 7.55 5.23 -49.78
CA THR A 124 8.05 6.59 -50.02
C THR A 124 9.55 6.68 -49.79
N VAL A 125 10.05 6.12 -48.68
CA VAL A 125 11.48 6.01 -48.38
C VAL A 125 12.23 5.26 -49.48
N ALA A 126 11.70 4.13 -49.95
CA ALA A 126 12.30 3.38 -51.05
C ALA A 126 12.39 4.20 -52.35
N MET A 127 11.32 4.94 -52.69
CA MET A 127 11.28 5.83 -53.85
C MET A 127 12.31 6.97 -53.74
N ARG A 128 12.43 7.59 -52.56
CA ARG A 128 13.38 8.68 -52.30
C ARG A 128 14.83 8.22 -52.31
N ASN A 129 15.12 7.04 -51.73
CA ASN A 129 16.43 6.41 -51.82
C ASN A 129 16.82 6.06 -53.27
N ALA A 130 15.88 5.57 -54.07
CA ALA A 130 16.12 5.32 -55.49
C ALA A 130 16.47 6.62 -56.24
N LEU A 131 15.73 7.72 -55.98
CA LEU A 131 16.01 9.03 -56.57
C LEU A 131 17.38 9.57 -56.13
N LEU A 132 17.70 9.46 -54.85
CA LEU A 132 18.99 9.87 -54.29
C LEU A 132 20.14 9.08 -54.92
N ALA A 133 19.97 7.77 -55.15
CA ALA A 133 20.95 6.95 -55.85
C ALA A 133 21.17 7.43 -57.29
N VAL A 134 20.09 7.76 -58.02
CA VAL A 134 20.18 8.32 -59.39
C VAL A 134 20.98 9.62 -59.42
N TYR A 135 20.68 10.57 -58.52
CA TYR A 135 21.44 11.82 -58.46
C TYR A 135 22.89 11.63 -58.03
N SER A 136 23.18 10.67 -57.14
CA SER A 136 24.55 10.34 -56.75
C SER A 136 25.37 9.76 -57.91
N GLU A 137 24.76 8.92 -58.74
CA GLU A 137 25.39 8.34 -59.94
C GLU A 137 25.62 9.41 -61.01
N GLU A 138 24.66 10.31 -61.24
CA GLU A 138 24.83 11.45 -62.16
C GLU A 138 26.00 12.34 -61.73
N LEU A 139 26.08 12.66 -60.44
CA LEU A 139 27.19 13.43 -59.87
C LEU A 139 28.53 12.69 -60.01
N ALA A 140 28.56 11.37 -59.80
CA ALA A 140 29.76 10.55 -60.01
C ALA A 140 30.21 10.55 -61.47
N MET A 141 29.28 10.45 -62.43
CA MET A 141 29.56 10.55 -63.87
C MET A 141 30.18 11.92 -64.21
N ILE A 142 29.58 13.00 -63.71
CA ILE A 142 30.06 14.38 -63.90
C ILE A 142 31.46 14.57 -63.28
N GLN A 143 31.75 13.94 -62.14
CA GLN A 143 33.06 13.98 -61.50
C GLN A 143 34.13 13.14 -62.21
N ALA A 144 33.76 11.99 -62.78
CA ALA A 144 34.68 11.14 -63.55
C ALA A 144 35.22 11.87 -64.79
N ASN A 145 34.37 12.67 -65.44
CA ASN A 145 34.74 13.51 -66.58
C ASN A 145 35.62 14.73 -66.21
N ARG A 146 35.93 14.94 -64.91
CA ARG A 146 36.85 15.99 -64.44
C ARG A 146 38.32 15.68 -64.75
N LYS A 147 38.68 14.40 -64.94
CA LYS A 147 40.02 14.01 -65.41
C LYS A 147 40.09 14.11 -66.93
N VAL A 148 40.09 15.34 -67.46
CA VAL A 148 40.51 15.56 -68.85
C VAL A 148 42.04 15.40 -68.91
N GLY A 149 42.47 14.16 -69.04
CA GLY A 149 43.88 13.75 -69.22
C GLY A 149 44.14 13.18 -70.61
N GLY A 150 43.37 13.62 -71.62
CA GLY A 150 43.52 13.24 -73.02
C GLY A 150 44.32 14.29 -73.79
N SER A 151 45.20 13.83 -74.68
CA SER A 151 46.11 14.61 -75.52
C SER A 151 45.42 15.44 -76.62
N GLU A 152 44.33 16.14 -76.30
CA GLU A 152 43.66 17.08 -77.20
C GLU A 152 43.65 18.50 -76.59
N SER A 153 44.10 19.47 -77.37
CA SER A 153 44.18 20.88 -76.98
C SER A 153 42.79 21.51 -76.96
N LEU A 154 42.18 21.61 -75.78
CA LEU A 154 40.92 22.35 -75.60
C LEU A 154 41.16 23.87 -75.67
N LEU A 155 40.21 24.60 -76.29
CA LEU A 155 40.20 26.07 -76.28
C LEU A 155 39.79 26.58 -74.89
N VAL A 156 40.25 27.77 -74.52
CA VAL A 156 39.96 28.38 -73.21
C VAL A 156 38.46 28.68 -73.04
N GLU A 157 37.77 29.08 -74.10
CA GLU A 157 36.31 29.30 -74.11
C GLU A 157 35.52 28.01 -73.75
N ASP A 158 35.86 26.87 -74.35
CA ASP A 158 35.19 25.58 -74.10
C ASP A 158 35.38 25.12 -72.64
N LEU A 159 36.53 25.45 -72.05
CA LEU A 159 36.82 25.19 -70.64
C LEU A 159 35.99 26.08 -69.69
N ILE A 160 35.70 27.32 -70.08
CA ILE A 160 34.85 28.23 -69.30
C ILE A 160 33.39 27.76 -69.33
N GLU A 161 32.86 27.43 -70.51
CA GLU A 161 31.48 26.90 -70.64
C GLU A 161 31.29 25.59 -69.89
N LEU A 162 32.27 24.67 -69.97
CA LEU A 162 32.24 23.42 -69.22
C LEU A 162 32.30 23.66 -67.70
N ALA A 163 33.12 24.62 -67.25
CA ALA A 163 33.22 24.98 -65.83
C ALA A 163 31.91 25.59 -65.29
N ASP A 164 31.23 26.42 -66.07
CA ASP A 164 29.95 27.02 -65.70
C ASP A 164 28.81 25.99 -65.68
N PHE A 165 28.75 25.10 -66.69
CA PHE A 165 27.85 23.95 -66.68
C PHE A 165 28.06 23.07 -65.45
N TRP A 166 29.32 22.73 -65.16
CA TRP A 166 29.70 21.91 -64.01
C TRP A 166 29.27 22.56 -62.70
N ARG A 167 29.57 23.86 -62.53
CA ARG A 167 29.16 24.62 -61.34
C ARG A 167 27.65 24.66 -61.16
N SER A 168 26.89 24.89 -62.23
CA SER A 168 25.43 24.97 -62.16
C SER A 168 24.79 23.61 -61.86
N ARG A 169 25.16 22.56 -62.62
CA ARG A 169 24.53 21.24 -62.49
C ARG A 169 24.93 20.54 -61.20
N VAL A 170 26.20 20.62 -60.78
CA VAL A 170 26.63 20.05 -59.49
C VAL A 170 25.93 20.75 -58.33
N LYS A 171 25.78 22.08 -58.37
CA LYS A 171 25.03 22.83 -57.35
C LYS A 171 23.57 22.39 -57.28
N GLU A 172 22.92 22.24 -58.42
CA GLU A 172 21.52 21.76 -58.50
C GLU A 172 21.37 20.34 -57.92
N LEU A 173 22.24 19.40 -58.33
CA LEU A 173 22.23 18.03 -57.83
C LEU A 173 22.47 17.96 -56.32
N GLU A 174 23.44 18.72 -55.80
CA GLU A 174 23.70 18.77 -54.35
C GLU A 174 22.50 19.32 -53.57
N TYR A 175 21.77 20.31 -54.10
CA TYR A 175 20.55 20.79 -53.47
C TYR A 175 19.42 19.75 -53.48
N LEU A 176 19.17 19.10 -54.62
CA LEU A 176 18.16 18.04 -54.72
C LEU A 176 18.50 16.87 -53.78
N MET A 177 19.77 16.47 -53.72
CA MET A 177 20.22 15.43 -52.81
C MET A 177 20.10 15.86 -51.34
N LEU A 178 20.34 17.13 -51.00
CA LEU A 178 20.12 17.63 -49.64
C LEU A 178 18.64 17.62 -49.26
N GLU A 179 17.76 18.07 -50.14
CA GLU A 179 16.31 18.05 -49.94
C GLU A 179 15.80 16.62 -49.69
N LEU A 180 16.21 15.66 -50.53
CA LEU A 180 15.87 14.25 -50.34
C LEU A 180 16.40 13.68 -49.03
N ARG A 181 17.60 14.07 -48.59
CA ARG A 181 18.15 13.62 -47.29
C ARG A 181 17.35 14.17 -46.12
N MET A 182 16.86 15.41 -46.24
CA MET A 182 15.96 15.99 -45.23
C MET A 182 14.63 15.25 -45.20
N GLU A 183 13.98 15.05 -46.36
CA GLU A 183 12.74 14.26 -46.45
C GLU A 183 12.90 12.83 -45.91
N LEU A 184 14.03 12.18 -46.22
CA LEU A 184 14.34 10.84 -45.70
C LEU A 184 14.57 10.85 -44.18
N SER A 185 15.09 11.94 -43.61
CA SER A 185 15.21 12.11 -42.16
C SER A 185 13.83 12.22 -41.52
N ASP A 186 12.97 13.10 -42.06
CA ASP A 186 11.62 13.31 -41.54
C ASP A 186 10.76 12.03 -41.63
N LEU A 187 10.82 11.31 -42.76
CA LEU A 187 10.14 10.02 -42.94
C LEU A 187 10.66 8.94 -41.98
N LYS A 188 11.94 8.99 -41.63
CA LYS A 188 12.53 8.02 -40.69
C LYS A 188 12.02 8.27 -39.27
N ASP A 189 11.89 9.53 -38.87
CA ASP A 189 11.31 9.90 -37.58
C ASP A 189 9.83 9.48 -37.53
N GLU A 190 9.06 9.74 -38.59
CA GLU A 190 7.66 9.29 -38.71
C GLU A 190 7.53 7.75 -38.63
N LEU A 191 8.41 7.00 -39.30
CA LEU A 191 8.42 5.54 -39.20
C LEU A 191 8.74 5.05 -37.78
N SER A 192 9.60 5.77 -37.04
CA SER A 192 9.89 5.46 -35.64
C SER A 192 8.66 5.67 -34.77
N ASP A 193 8.00 6.81 -34.91
CA ASP A 193 6.79 7.15 -34.14
C ASP A 193 5.65 6.15 -34.41
N LEU A 194 5.42 5.80 -35.68
CA LEU A 194 4.42 4.80 -36.07
C LEU A 194 4.76 3.41 -35.53
N ALA A 195 6.04 3.02 -35.50
CA ALA A 195 6.47 1.75 -34.93
C ALA A 195 6.26 1.69 -33.41
N GLU A 196 6.48 2.81 -32.71
CA GLU A 196 6.20 2.94 -31.28
C GLU A 196 4.69 2.86 -31.00
N GLU A 197 3.85 3.62 -31.72
CA GLU A 197 2.38 3.56 -31.61
C GLU A 197 1.85 2.14 -31.84
N ARG A 198 2.38 1.46 -32.86
CA ARG A 198 2.05 0.06 -33.15
C ARG A 198 2.39 -0.86 -31.97
N GLN A 199 3.57 -0.69 -31.37
CA GLN A 199 3.98 -1.49 -30.23
C GLN A 199 3.09 -1.24 -29.02
N GLU A 200 2.66 -0.01 -28.79
CA GLU A 200 1.72 0.33 -27.72
C GLU A 200 0.37 -0.36 -27.92
N ILE A 201 -0.22 -0.29 -29.11
CA ILE A 201 -1.50 -0.96 -29.38
C ILE A 201 -1.38 -2.47 -29.19
N LEU A 202 -0.27 -3.09 -29.60
CA LEU A 202 -0.03 -4.51 -29.36
C LEU A 202 0.08 -4.86 -27.87
N LYS A 203 0.63 -3.96 -27.04
CA LYS A 203 0.63 -4.14 -25.58
C LYS A 203 -0.78 -4.08 -25.03
N LEU A 204 -1.57 -3.07 -25.42
CA LEU A 204 -2.96 -2.89 -24.98
C LEU A 204 -3.86 -4.05 -25.42
N GLN A 205 -3.66 -4.59 -26.62
CA GLN A 205 -4.39 -5.74 -27.16
C GLN A 205 -4.10 -7.03 -26.36
N ASN A 206 -2.87 -7.18 -25.89
CA ASN A 206 -2.45 -8.34 -25.11
C ASN A 206 -2.66 -8.16 -23.60
N GLU A 207 -3.16 -7.00 -23.19
CA GLU A 207 -3.46 -6.74 -21.79
C GLU A 207 -4.66 -7.57 -21.35
N GLU A 208 -4.43 -8.42 -20.36
CA GLU A 208 -5.47 -9.19 -19.71
C GLU A 208 -6.16 -8.36 -18.63
N GLU A 209 -7.40 -8.72 -18.33
CA GLU A 209 -8.22 -8.14 -17.26
C GLU A 209 -8.94 -9.25 -16.50
N GLY A 210 -9.43 -8.91 -15.30
CA GLY A 210 -10.37 -9.78 -14.60
C GLY A 210 -11.75 -9.74 -15.25
N GLN A 211 -12.42 -10.89 -15.31
CA GLN A 211 -13.75 -11.03 -15.87
C GLN A 211 -14.61 -11.95 -15.01
N ILE A 212 -15.82 -11.50 -14.68
CA ILE A 212 -16.83 -12.33 -14.00
C ILE A 212 -17.82 -12.85 -15.03
N ILE A 213 -18.04 -14.16 -15.05
CA ILE A 213 -19.07 -14.81 -15.85
C ILE A 213 -20.20 -15.23 -14.91
N MET A 214 -21.42 -14.80 -15.19
CA MET A 214 -22.62 -15.17 -14.43
C MET A 214 -23.65 -15.82 -15.33
N ARG A 215 -24.29 -16.87 -14.83
CA ARG A 215 -25.47 -17.49 -15.46
C ARG A 215 -26.70 -17.19 -14.63
N ILE A 216 -27.60 -16.40 -15.19
CA ILE A 216 -28.82 -15.93 -14.53
C ILE A 216 -30.04 -16.60 -15.18
N VAL A 217 -31.02 -16.96 -14.37
CA VAL A 217 -32.30 -17.53 -14.80
C VAL A 217 -33.45 -16.75 -14.17
N GLY A 218 -34.54 -16.51 -14.89
CA GLY A 218 -35.68 -15.75 -14.39
C GLY A 218 -36.86 -15.69 -15.37
N PRO A 219 -37.81 -14.75 -15.16
CA PRO A 219 -38.97 -14.56 -16.02
C PRO A 219 -38.58 -14.16 -17.45
N LYS A 220 -39.24 -14.77 -18.44
CA LYS A 220 -38.92 -14.62 -19.86
C LYS A 220 -39.03 -13.16 -20.35
N GLY A 221 -38.00 -12.67 -21.03
CA GLY A 221 -38.02 -11.35 -21.69
C GLY A 221 -38.11 -10.13 -20.77
N VAL A 222 -37.88 -10.31 -19.46
CA VAL A 222 -37.93 -9.21 -18.48
C VAL A 222 -36.57 -8.54 -18.34
N LYS A 223 -36.58 -7.21 -18.18
CA LYS A 223 -35.40 -6.42 -17.84
C LYS A 223 -35.32 -6.22 -16.33
N GLY A 224 -34.14 -6.40 -15.75
CA GLY A 224 -33.90 -6.27 -14.32
C GLY A 224 -32.59 -5.53 -14.04
N LYS A 225 -32.52 -4.81 -12.90
CA LYS A 225 -31.25 -4.28 -12.39
C LYS A 225 -30.53 -5.43 -11.69
N VAL A 226 -29.30 -5.71 -12.13
CA VAL A 226 -28.41 -6.67 -11.48
C VAL A 226 -27.24 -5.90 -10.90
N GLU A 227 -26.90 -6.19 -9.66
CA GLU A 227 -25.75 -5.60 -8.99
C GLU A 227 -24.77 -6.70 -8.60
N VAL A 228 -23.48 -6.41 -8.73
CA VAL A 228 -22.39 -7.30 -8.36
C VAL A 228 -21.46 -6.55 -7.42
N ALA A 229 -21.15 -7.17 -6.30
CA ALA A 229 -20.14 -6.71 -5.37
C ALA A 229 -18.99 -7.73 -5.34
N TYR A 230 -17.75 -7.25 -5.33
CA TYR A 230 -16.57 -8.10 -5.23
C TYR A 230 -15.43 -7.35 -4.54
N LEU A 231 -14.53 -8.09 -3.90
CA LEU A 231 -13.36 -7.53 -3.24
C LEU A 231 -12.14 -7.60 -4.15
N ALA A 232 -11.50 -6.46 -4.40
CA ALA A 232 -10.17 -6.38 -5.00
C ALA A 232 -9.10 -6.36 -3.89
N GLN A 233 -8.06 -7.18 -4.00
CA GLN A 233 -7.03 -7.32 -2.96
C GLN A 233 -5.93 -6.26 -3.08
N ASP A 234 -5.65 -5.77 -4.29
CA ASP A 234 -4.57 -4.81 -4.56
C ASP A 234 -4.96 -3.35 -4.24
N ALA A 235 -5.68 -3.12 -3.15
CA ALA A 235 -6.03 -1.78 -2.69
C ALA A 235 -5.99 -1.74 -1.17
N PHE A 236 -5.49 -0.66 -0.58
CA PHE A 236 -5.56 -0.45 0.86
C PHE A 236 -5.55 1.05 1.17
N TRP A 237 -6.01 1.40 2.37
CA TRP A 237 -5.80 2.72 2.92
C TRP A 237 -5.21 2.67 4.33
N ARG A 238 -4.57 3.76 4.74
CA ARG A 238 -4.13 4.02 6.12
C ARG A 238 -4.53 5.42 6.52
N THR A 239 -4.77 5.63 7.81
CA THR A 239 -4.99 6.99 8.31
C THR A 239 -3.65 7.71 8.48
N ALA A 240 -3.67 9.02 8.22
CA ALA A 240 -2.54 9.91 8.48
C ALA A 240 -3.07 11.26 8.96
N TYR A 241 -2.27 11.99 9.72
CA TYR A 241 -2.69 13.25 10.33
C TYR A 241 -1.65 14.37 10.22
N ASP A 242 -2.14 15.61 10.16
CA ASP A 242 -1.35 16.80 10.46
C ASP A 242 -1.86 17.39 11.78
N ALA A 243 -1.00 17.40 12.81
CA ALA A 243 -1.27 18.02 14.10
C ALA A 243 -0.64 19.42 14.14
N GLU A 244 -1.49 20.44 14.24
CA GLU A 244 -1.10 21.82 14.49
C GLU A 244 -1.38 22.15 15.96
N VAL A 245 -0.33 22.42 16.73
CA VAL A 245 -0.40 22.63 18.18
C VAL A 245 -0.07 24.08 18.52
N SER A 246 -0.97 24.75 19.23
CA SER A 246 -0.79 26.13 19.69
C SER A 246 0.00 26.20 21.01
N ASP A 247 0.47 27.40 21.35
CA ASP A 247 1.33 27.63 22.53
C ASP A 247 0.66 27.33 23.88
N ASP A 248 -0.68 27.33 23.92
CA ASP A 248 -1.52 26.97 25.05
C ASP A 248 -1.83 25.47 25.13
N GLY A 249 -1.48 24.69 24.09
CA GLY A 249 -1.70 23.24 24.03
C GLY A 249 -2.91 22.80 23.23
N ALA A 250 -3.73 23.70 22.68
CA ALA A 250 -4.85 23.25 21.84
C ALA A 250 -4.32 22.57 20.56
N VAL A 251 -4.91 21.41 20.22
CA VAL A 251 -4.49 20.62 19.06
C VAL A 251 -5.56 20.67 17.99
N LYS A 252 -5.18 21.13 16.80
CA LYS A 252 -5.99 21.03 15.58
C LYS A 252 -5.43 19.91 14.71
N LEU A 253 -6.20 18.85 14.56
CA LEU A 253 -5.77 17.63 13.89
C LEU A 253 -6.50 17.47 12.56
N LYS A 254 -5.79 17.58 11.44
CA LYS A 254 -6.35 17.29 10.10
C LYS A 254 -6.16 15.81 9.81
N ARG A 255 -7.24 15.09 9.48
CA ARG A 255 -7.20 13.67 9.13
C ARG A 255 -7.21 13.47 7.62
N PHE A 256 -6.39 12.55 7.16
CA PHE A 256 -6.25 12.13 5.78
C PHE A 256 -6.37 10.61 5.67
N ALA A 257 -6.81 10.15 4.49
CA ALA A 257 -6.63 8.77 4.06
C ALA A 257 -5.47 8.72 3.07
N HIS A 258 -4.44 7.95 3.39
CA HIS A 258 -3.40 7.53 2.43
C HIS A 258 -3.90 6.28 1.75
N VAL A 259 -4.31 6.40 0.49
CA VAL A 259 -4.84 5.29 -0.30
C VAL A 259 -3.87 4.89 -1.39
N VAL A 260 -3.69 3.59 -1.57
CA VAL A 260 -2.87 3.00 -2.63
C VAL A 260 -3.68 1.90 -3.27
N GLN A 261 -3.79 1.91 -4.60
CA GLN A 261 -4.47 0.86 -5.32
C GLN A 261 -3.77 0.54 -6.65
N LYS A 262 -3.59 -0.75 -6.92
CA LYS A 262 -2.94 -1.33 -8.10
C LYS A 262 -3.90 -2.24 -8.86
N THR A 263 -5.20 -1.94 -8.77
CA THR A 263 -6.25 -2.76 -9.39
C THR A 263 -6.25 -2.65 -10.92
N GLY A 264 -5.54 -1.66 -11.48
CA GLY A 264 -5.59 -1.32 -12.90
C GLY A 264 -6.84 -0.55 -13.31
N VAL A 265 -7.81 -0.41 -12.40
CA VAL A 265 -9.07 0.30 -12.66
C VAL A 265 -9.04 1.66 -11.98
N GLU A 266 -9.25 2.72 -12.74
CA GLU A 266 -9.28 4.08 -12.20
C GLU A 266 -10.61 4.38 -11.51
N TRP A 267 -10.55 5.02 -10.33
CA TRP A 267 -11.73 5.49 -9.61
C TRP A 267 -11.79 7.00 -9.73
N ASN A 268 -12.73 7.53 -10.52
CA ASN A 268 -12.82 8.96 -10.80
C ASN A 268 -14.24 9.48 -10.54
N GLY A 269 -14.39 10.37 -9.55
CA GLY A 269 -15.64 11.08 -9.30
C GLY A 269 -16.79 10.24 -8.75
N LEU A 270 -16.50 9.02 -8.27
CA LEU A 270 -17.49 8.08 -7.71
C LEU A 270 -17.54 8.14 -6.17
N PRO A 271 -18.65 7.69 -5.54
CA PRO A 271 -18.75 7.60 -4.09
C PRO A 271 -17.71 6.65 -3.49
N ILE A 272 -16.82 7.20 -2.66
CA ILE A 272 -15.76 6.43 -1.99
C ILE A 272 -15.92 6.52 -0.48
N ARG A 273 -15.81 5.37 0.20
CA ARG A 273 -15.74 5.27 1.65
C ARG A 273 -14.47 4.56 2.09
N PHE A 274 -13.85 5.06 3.16
CA PHE A 274 -12.72 4.45 3.83
C PHE A 274 -13.21 3.77 5.10
N LEU A 275 -13.04 2.45 5.21
CA LEU A 275 -13.54 1.64 6.30
C LEU A 275 -12.39 1.04 7.10
N ALA A 276 -12.49 1.11 8.43
CA ALA A 276 -11.57 0.41 9.33
C ALA A 276 -11.82 -1.10 9.33
N GLY A 277 -10.75 -1.89 9.43
CA GLY A 277 -10.79 -3.35 9.50
C GLY A 277 -10.51 -4.06 8.18
N ASN A 278 -10.55 -5.40 8.23
CA ASN A 278 -10.27 -6.28 7.10
C ASN A 278 -11.54 -7.08 6.72
N PRO A 279 -12.06 -6.95 5.49
CA PRO A 279 -13.25 -7.68 5.04
C PRO A 279 -13.01 -9.18 4.86
N LEU A 280 -11.75 -9.62 4.74
CA LEU A 280 -11.35 -11.03 4.64
C LEU A 280 -10.98 -11.65 5.98
N GLU A 281 -11.22 -10.96 7.09
CA GLU A 281 -10.94 -11.50 8.41
C GLU A 281 -11.77 -12.77 8.68
N SER A 282 -11.10 -13.80 9.21
CA SER A 282 -11.74 -15.09 9.49
C SER A 282 -12.89 -14.90 10.46
N LEU A 283 -14.08 -15.40 10.07
CA LEU A 283 -15.23 -15.50 10.96
C LEU A 283 -15.06 -16.63 12.01
N SER A 284 -14.18 -17.59 11.73
CA SER A 284 -13.88 -18.67 12.68
C SER A 284 -13.00 -18.13 13.82
N PRO A 285 -13.32 -18.46 15.08
CA PRO A 285 -12.48 -18.07 16.20
C PRO A 285 -11.07 -18.68 16.04
N PRO A 286 -10.02 -17.99 16.51
CA PRO A 286 -8.68 -18.56 16.51
C PRO A 286 -8.66 -19.82 17.38
N ASN A 287 -7.95 -20.85 16.92
CA ASN A 287 -7.76 -22.04 17.72
C ASN A 287 -6.83 -21.72 18.89
N LEU A 288 -7.25 -22.06 20.11
CA LEU A 288 -6.38 -22.00 21.28
C LEU A 288 -5.32 -23.09 21.14
N LEU A 289 -4.09 -22.68 20.86
CA LEU A 289 -2.94 -23.56 20.93
C LEU A 289 -2.61 -23.84 22.40
N PRO A 290 -2.27 -25.09 22.78
CA PRO A 290 -1.82 -25.38 24.14
C PRO A 290 -0.56 -24.56 24.45
N LEU A 291 -0.52 -23.97 25.64
CA LEU A 291 0.67 -23.29 26.15
C LEU A 291 1.74 -24.34 26.48
N GLU A 292 2.70 -24.52 25.59
CA GLU A 292 3.86 -25.37 25.85
C GLU A 292 4.94 -24.56 26.59
N LEU A 293 5.24 -24.97 27.82
CA LEU A 293 6.37 -24.44 28.58
C LEU A 293 7.62 -25.25 28.22
N SER A 294 8.57 -24.62 27.52
CA SER A 294 9.88 -25.22 27.24
C SER A 294 11.01 -24.46 27.94
N LEU A 295 11.93 -25.22 28.54
CA LEU A 295 13.13 -24.67 29.15
C LEU A 295 14.15 -24.37 28.05
N VAL A 296 14.22 -23.12 27.60
CA VAL A 296 15.26 -22.66 26.68
C VAL A 296 16.58 -22.53 27.46
N ARG A 297 17.57 -23.38 27.17
CA ARG A 297 18.96 -23.11 27.58
C ARG A 297 19.46 -21.93 26.75
N SER A 298 19.64 -20.77 27.36
CA SER A 298 20.21 -19.61 26.68
C SER A 298 21.67 -19.92 26.29
N SER A 299 21.94 -20.19 25.01
CA SER A 299 23.28 -19.94 24.48
C SER A 299 23.40 -18.43 24.30
N ALA A 300 24.08 -17.78 25.23
CA ALA A 300 24.43 -16.37 25.12
C ALA A 300 25.35 -16.18 23.90
N SER A 301 24.78 -15.68 22.81
CA SER A 301 25.51 -15.03 21.73
C SER A 301 25.20 -13.55 21.81
N GLN A 302 26.20 -12.75 22.17
CA GLN A 302 26.18 -11.30 22.15
C GLN A 302 26.04 -10.76 20.72
N SER A 303 25.07 -9.87 20.53
CA SER A 303 25.12 -8.61 19.78
C SER A 303 23.73 -8.00 19.96
N GLY A 304 23.55 -6.80 20.51
CA GLY A 304 24.09 -5.54 20.03
C GLY A 304 22.90 -4.77 19.44
N TYR A 305 22.39 -3.79 20.20
CA TYR A 305 21.41 -2.77 19.81
C TYR A 305 20.52 -3.07 18.59
N ASP A 306 19.28 -3.48 18.84
CA ASP A 306 18.19 -3.31 17.89
C ASP A 306 17.00 -2.62 18.57
N TRP A 307 16.73 -1.41 18.11
CA TRP A 307 15.56 -0.61 18.41
C TRP A 307 14.48 -1.04 17.41
N ALA A 308 13.69 -2.04 17.77
CA ALA A 308 12.50 -2.39 17.02
C ALA A 308 11.42 -2.89 17.98
N SER A 309 10.33 -2.13 18.00
CA SER A 309 9.00 -2.46 18.49
C SER A 309 8.76 -3.91 18.92
N SER A 310 8.50 -4.12 20.21
CA SER A 310 7.67 -5.24 20.66
C SER A 310 6.53 -4.72 21.53
N LYS A 311 5.36 -4.66 20.89
CA LYS A 311 4.04 -4.65 21.53
C LYS A 311 3.87 -5.92 22.38
N SER A 312 2.99 -5.77 23.37
CA SER A 312 2.30 -6.78 24.18
C SER A 312 3.11 -7.54 25.24
N MET A 313 2.86 -7.21 26.51
CA MET A 313 2.38 -8.25 27.44
C MET A 313 1.45 -7.65 28.49
N GLN A 314 0.20 -8.11 28.39
CA GLN A 314 -0.93 -7.83 29.25
C GLN A 314 -0.74 -8.53 30.59
N ARG A 315 -0.80 -7.76 31.68
CA ARG A 315 -0.71 -8.24 33.06
C ARG A 315 -2.10 -8.70 33.52
N SER A 316 -2.18 -9.88 34.11
CA SER A 316 -3.34 -10.36 34.87
C SER A 316 -2.84 -10.77 36.26
N GLU A 317 -3.18 -9.96 37.27
CA GLU A 317 -3.23 -10.39 38.66
C GLU A 317 -4.70 -10.29 39.11
N GLY A 318 -5.23 -11.36 39.71
CA GLY A 318 -6.49 -11.30 40.46
C GLY A 318 -6.31 -10.47 41.74
N PRO A 319 -7.39 -9.98 42.36
CA PRO A 319 -7.96 -10.76 43.48
C PRO A 319 -9.47 -10.53 43.75
N GLY A 320 -10.04 -11.39 44.61
CA GLY A 320 -11.06 -10.97 45.59
C GLY A 320 -12.53 -10.96 45.15
N LEU A 321 -13.33 -11.77 45.84
CA LEU A 321 -14.80 -11.77 45.83
C LEU A 321 -15.37 -10.41 46.24
N GLU A 322 -16.27 -9.82 45.45
CA GLU A 322 -17.42 -9.05 45.95
C GLU A 322 -18.66 -9.24 45.07
N THR A 323 -19.80 -9.30 45.76
CA THR A 323 -21.16 -9.56 45.27
C THR A 323 -21.77 -8.31 44.65
N ILE A 324 -22.29 -8.37 43.42
CA ILE A 324 -23.21 -7.34 42.89
C ILE A 324 -24.39 -7.99 42.16
N ALA A 325 -25.57 -7.45 42.47
CA ALA A 325 -26.90 -7.89 42.11
C ALA A 325 -27.16 -7.91 40.59
N THR A 326 -27.93 -8.93 40.19
CA THR A 326 -28.53 -9.11 38.87
C THR A 326 -29.51 -7.98 38.54
N THR A 327 -29.21 -7.18 37.52
CA THR A 327 -30.24 -6.46 36.76
C THR A 327 -30.27 -7.04 35.35
N GLU A 328 -31.41 -7.64 35.01
CA GLU A 328 -31.70 -8.22 33.71
C GLU A 328 -31.69 -7.14 32.62
N ILE A 329 -30.84 -7.32 31.60
CA ILE A 329 -30.95 -6.59 30.33
C ILE A 329 -31.51 -7.57 29.31
N GLN A 330 -32.74 -7.31 28.87
CA GLN A 330 -33.41 -8.08 27.81
C GLN A 330 -32.69 -7.89 26.47
N PRO A 331 -32.46 -8.94 25.67
CA PRO A 331 -31.90 -8.80 24.34
C PRO A 331 -33.00 -8.35 23.36
N LEU A 332 -32.82 -7.17 22.76
CA LEU A 332 -33.58 -6.77 21.58
C LEU A 332 -32.93 -7.40 20.34
N MET A 333 -33.41 -8.58 19.96
CA MET A 333 -33.16 -9.13 18.63
C MET A 333 -33.99 -8.33 17.62
N ASN A 334 -33.34 -7.75 16.60
CA ASN A 334 -33.90 -7.72 15.25
C ASN A 334 -32.79 -7.76 14.19
N ALA A 335 -33.01 -8.68 13.26
CA ALA A 335 -32.20 -9.11 12.13
C ALA A 335 -31.64 -7.99 11.23
N THR A 336 -30.31 -7.94 11.03
CA THR A 336 -29.59 -8.33 9.79
C THR A 336 -28.09 -8.02 9.96
N GLY A 337 -27.22 -9.00 9.69
CA GLY A 337 -25.76 -8.86 9.43
C GLY A 337 -24.92 -7.96 10.36
N SER A 338 -24.25 -8.58 11.35
CA SER A 338 -23.09 -8.10 12.13
C SER A 338 -22.65 -6.63 11.90
N ALA A 339 -23.04 -5.74 12.81
CA ALA A 339 -22.47 -4.39 12.92
C ALA A 339 -21.68 -4.28 14.23
N ILE A 340 -20.44 -4.77 14.24
CA ILE A 340 -19.39 -3.95 14.84
C ILE A 340 -19.41 -2.68 13.99
N GLN A 341 -19.75 -1.55 14.60
CA GLN A 341 -19.83 -0.28 13.88
C GLN A 341 -18.42 0.08 13.39
N ARG A 342 -18.09 -0.38 12.18
CA ARG A 342 -16.81 -0.11 11.54
C ARG A 342 -16.73 1.39 11.30
N LEU A 343 -15.65 2.01 11.78
CA LEU A 343 -15.38 3.42 11.51
C LEU A 343 -15.36 3.62 9.99
N ALA A 344 -16.14 4.59 9.54
CA ALA A 344 -16.35 4.88 8.13
C ALA A 344 -16.11 6.36 7.88
N PHE A 345 -15.27 6.66 6.88
CA PHE A 345 -14.90 8.02 6.54
C PHE A 345 -15.18 8.29 5.07
N THR A 346 -15.81 9.43 4.80
CA THR A 346 -16.19 9.84 3.45
C THR A 346 -15.48 11.15 3.12
N PRO A 347 -14.75 11.24 1.99
CA PRO A 347 -14.20 12.49 1.50
C PRO A 347 -15.29 13.54 1.28
N GLN A 348 -14.99 14.80 1.58
CA GLN A 348 -15.93 15.91 1.38
C GLN A 348 -16.08 16.31 -0.09
N LEU A 349 -15.06 16.02 -0.90
CA LEU A 349 -15.02 16.34 -2.32
C LEU A 349 -14.88 15.05 -3.13
N PRO A 350 -15.40 15.01 -4.38
CA PRO A 350 -15.11 13.91 -5.30
C PRO A 350 -13.59 13.77 -5.48
N VAL A 351 -13.11 12.54 -5.45
CA VAL A 351 -11.69 12.23 -5.57
C VAL A 351 -11.41 11.39 -6.81
N ARG A 352 -10.16 11.44 -7.25
CA ARG A 352 -9.61 10.57 -8.29
C ARG A 352 -8.50 9.74 -7.66
N ILE A 353 -8.56 8.42 -7.83
CA ILE A 353 -7.56 7.47 -7.32
C ILE A 353 -7.13 6.58 -8.49
N SER A 354 -5.88 6.74 -8.92
CA SER A 354 -5.35 6.01 -10.07
C SER A 354 -5.05 4.54 -9.77
N GLY A 355 -5.28 3.69 -10.77
CA GLY A 355 -5.08 2.22 -10.72
C GLY A 355 -3.66 1.72 -10.78
N ASN A 356 -2.67 2.61 -10.71
CA ASN A 356 -1.27 2.33 -11.03
C ASN A 356 -0.37 2.15 -9.79
N GLY A 357 -0.94 2.25 -8.58
CA GLY A 357 -0.20 2.15 -7.32
C GLY A 357 0.43 3.43 -6.83
N THR A 358 0.13 4.57 -7.45
CA THR A 358 0.54 5.88 -6.92
C THR A 358 -0.19 6.15 -5.61
N PRO A 359 0.52 6.46 -4.50
CA PRO A 359 -0.13 6.84 -3.26
C PRO A 359 -0.84 8.18 -3.38
N GLU A 360 -2.10 8.22 -2.95
CA GLU A 360 -2.93 9.43 -2.93
C GLU A 360 -3.25 9.82 -1.48
N ARG A 361 -3.16 11.11 -1.16
CA ARG A 361 -3.44 11.65 0.17
C ARG A 361 -4.75 12.43 0.15
N ILE A 362 -5.82 11.81 0.62
CA ILE A 362 -7.17 12.35 0.56
C ILE A 362 -7.55 13.03 1.88
N PRO A 363 -7.89 14.34 1.90
CA PRO A 363 -8.38 15.00 3.11
C PRO A 363 -9.77 14.48 3.49
N LEU A 364 -9.94 14.14 4.77
CA LEU A 364 -11.21 13.64 5.31
C LEU A 364 -11.92 14.70 6.15
N GLU A 365 -11.29 15.13 7.25
CA GLU A 365 -11.87 16.13 8.15
C GLU A 365 -10.81 16.85 8.99
N THR A 366 -11.25 17.84 9.77
CA THR A 366 -10.43 18.52 10.77
C THR A 366 -11.10 18.42 12.14
N LEU A 367 -10.36 17.88 13.08
CA LEU A 367 -10.75 17.65 14.47
C LEU A 367 -10.07 18.68 15.38
N ARG A 368 -10.65 18.88 16.56
CA ARG A 368 -10.05 19.66 17.65
C ARG A 368 -10.01 18.79 18.88
N LEU A 369 -8.84 18.69 19.50
CA LEU A 369 -8.64 17.97 20.75
C LEU A 369 -8.32 19.00 21.84
N ASN A 370 -9.04 18.94 22.95
CA ASN A 370 -8.66 19.69 24.13
C ASN A 370 -7.48 18.96 24.78
N SER A 371 -6.37 19.67 24.97
CA SER A 371 -5.15 19.03 25.47
C SER A 371 -4.42 19.93 26.45
N ASP A 372 -3.78 19.30 27.43
CA ASP A 372 -2.91 19.94 28.40
C ASP A 372 -1.45 19.76 27.98
N LEU A 373 -0.65 20.82 28.10
CA LEU A 373 0.80 20.71 27.94
C LEU A 373 1.42 20.07 29.19
N THR A 374 2.12 18.96 28.97
CA THR A 374 2.89 18.24 30.00
C THR A 374 4.35 18.10 29.57
N TYR A 375 5.23 17.89 30.54
CA TYR A 375 6.67 17.79 30.32
C TYR A 375 7.20 16.48 30.88
N LEU A 376 7.69 15.62 30.01
CA LEU A 376 8.33 14.35 30.38
C LEU A 376 9.84 14.58 30.57
N VAL A 377 10.33 14.27 31.77
CA VAL A 377 11.74 14.42 32.14
C VAL A 377 12.33 13.03 32.35
N MET A 378 13.38 12.71 31.60
CA MET A 378 14.07 11.41 31.67
C MET A 378 15.58 11.64 31.88
N PRO A 379 16.01 11.93 33.14
CA PRO A 379 17.34 12.48 33.44
C PRO A 379 18.51 11.57 33.08
N GLU A 380 18.28 10.25 32.96
CA GLU A 380 19.29 9.30 32.50
C GLU A 380 19.55 9.41 30.98
N TYR A 381 18.55 9.87 30.22
CA TYR A 381 18.59 9.92 28.76
C TYR A 381 18.92 11.33 28.23
N SER A 382 18.35 12.37 28.84
CA SER A 382 18.57 13.76 28.44
C SER A 382 18.41 14.70 29.64
N ASP A 383 19.18 15.78 29.62
CA ASP A 383 18.99 16.89 30.55
C ASP A 383 17.80 17.78 30.15
N GLU A 384 17.29 17.69 28.91
CA GLU A 384 16.11 18.43 28.46
C GLU A 384 14.83 17.60 28.58
N SER A 385 13.72 18.27 28.87
CA SER A 385 12.41 17.64 28.88
C SER A 385 11.88 17.41 27.46
N PHE A 386 10.94 16.47 27.31
CA PHE A 386 10.10 16.34 26.13
C PHE A 386 8.75 16.99 26.42
N GLN A 387 8.36 17.94 25.57
CA GLN A 387 7.05 18.57 25.66
C GLN A 387 6.01 17.68 24.98
N LEU A 388 4.89 17.44 25.65
CA LEU A 388 3.79 16.62 25.18
C LEU A 388 2.48 17.41 25.25
N ALA A 389 1.59 17.17 24.29
CA ALA A 389 0.20 17.60 24.32
C ALA A 389 -0.68 16.39 24.66
N ALA A 390 -1.29 16.39 25.84
CA ALA A 390 -2.00 15.25 26.41
C ALA A 390 -3.52 15.46 26.33
N SER A 391 -4.24 14.59 25.62
CA SER A 391 -5.70 14.71 25.40
C SER A 391 -6.45 13.41 25.69
N ALA A 392 -7.53 13.51 26.46
CA ALA A 392 -8.47 12.41 26.71
C ALA A 392 -9.53 12.27 25.60
N ASP A 393 -9.67 13.27 24.73
CA ASP A 393 -10.74 13.38 23.73
C ASP A 393 -10.54 12.45 22.51
N TRP A 394 -9.45 11.67 22.48
CA TRP A 394 -9.06 10.84 21.34
C TRP A 394 -10.10 9.76 20.99
N SER A 395 -10.80 9.21 21.99
CA SER A 395 -11.80 8.16 21.79
C SER A 395 -13.09 8.72 21.19
N GLU A 396 -13.56 9.86 21.69
CA GLU A 396 -14.73 10.56 21.14
C GLU A 396 -14.47 11.08 19.72
N ALA A 397 -13.23 11.50 19.44
CA ALA A 397 -12.78 11.91 18.12
C ALA A 397 -12.58 10.73 17.15
N GLN A 398 -12.83 9.48 17.58
CA GLN A 398 -12.70 8.26 16.78
C GLN A 398 -11.35 8.16 16.07
N LEU A 399 -10.28 8.53 16.77
CA LEU A 399 -8.94 8.47 16.19
C LEU A 399 -8.55 7.02 15.92
N MET A 400 -7.87 6.82 14.80
CA MET A 400 -7.23 5.58 14.39
C MET A 400 -5.71 5.72 14.47
N ALA A 401 -5.02 4.64 14.78
CA ALA A 401 -3.56 4.62 14.78
C ALA A 401 -2.99 4.93 13.38
N GLY A 402 -1.93 5.73 13.29
CA GLY A 402 -1.30 6.10 12.02
C GLY A 402 -0.29 7.23 12.16
N ASP A 403 0.31 7.64 11.04
CA ASP A 403 1.37 8.64 11.05
C ASP A 403 0.83 10.04 11.35
N VAL A 404 1.53 10.78 12.21
CA VAL A 404 1.18 12.15 12.58
C VAL A 404 2.37 13.06 12.31
N GLN A 405 2.17 14.03 11.43
CA GLN A 405 3.08 15.14 11.20
C GLN A 405 2.76 16.28 12.19
N VAL A 406 3.74 16.69 12.99
CA VAL A 406 3.55 17.69 14.05
C VAL A 406 4.12 19.04 13.65
N VAL A 407 3.31 20.09 13.78
CA VAL A 407 3.68 21.49 13.62
C VAL A 407 3.31 22.23 14.91
N ALA A 408 4.28 22.89 15.54
CA ALA A 408 4.06 23.66 16.77
C ALA A 408 4.80 25.00 16.72
N GLY A 409 4.09 26.08 17.04
CA GLY A 409 4.62 27.45 16.91
C GLY A 409 4.89 27.87 15.45
N GLY A 410 4.12 27.32 14.50
CA GLY A 410 4.28 27.56 13.06
C GLY A 410 5.47 26.85 12.41
N ALA A 411 6.19 26.00 13.14
CA ALA A 411 7.34 25.25 12.64
C ALA A 411 7.11 23.73 12.71
N TYR A 412 7.60 23.01 11.70
CA TYR A 412 7.60 21.54 11.68
C TYR A 412 8.49 20.98 12.80
N ARG A 413 7.95 20.06 13.59
CA ARG A 413 8.62 19.44 14.74
C ARG A 413 9.05 18.00 14.48
N GLY A 414 8.38 17.28 13.60
CA GLY A 414 8.70 15.89 13.28
C GLY A 414 7.48 15.09 12.84
N VAL A 415 7.71 13.78 12.69
CA VAL A 415 6.68 12.77 12.45
C VAL A 415 6.85 11.67 13.49
N PHE A 416 5.72 11.14 13.97
CA PHE A 416 5.70 9.93 14.79
C PHE A 416 4.52 9.04 14.38
N GLU A 417 4.63 7.75 14.66
CA GLU A 417 3.52 6.80 14.49
C GLU A 417 2.64 6.85 15.75
N MET A 418 1.41 7.33 15.62
CA MET A 418 0.46 7.39 16.72
C MET A 418 -0.11 6.01 17.01
N ALA A 419 0.21 5.48 18.18
CA ALA A 419 -0.53 4.38 18.79
C ALA A 419 -1.67 4.95 19.65
N LEU A 420 -2.82 4.29 19.62
CA LEU A 420 -3.93 4.65 20.50
C LEU A 420 -3.68 4.09 21.91
N PRO A 421 -3.92 4.87 22.96
CA PRO A 421 -3.78 4.41 24.33
C PRO A 421 -4.94 3.47 24.71
N ALA A 422 -4.87 2.88 25.90
CA ALA A 422 -5.96 2.05 26.40
C ALA A 422 -7.24 2.88 26.64
N PRO A 423 -8.45 2.30 26.52
CA PRO A 423 -9.68 3.03 26.85
C PRO A 423 -9.62 3.62 28.26
N GLY A 424 -9.90 4.92 28.38
CA GLY A 424 -9.82 5.68 29.63
C GLY A 424 -8.46 6.33 29.92
N ASP A 425 -7.44 6.06 29.10
CA ASP A 425 -6.12 6.69 29.19
C ASP A 425 -5.99 7.87 28.21
N THR A 426 -4.89 8.60 28.29
CA THR A 426 -4.66 9.87 27.59
C THR A 426 -3.75 9.69 26.39
N LEU A 427 -4.11 10.28 25.24
CA LEU A 427 -3.26 10.33 24.06
C LEU A 427 -2.20 11.42 24.25
N GLU A 428 -0.92 11.07 24.11
CA GLU A 428 0.19 12.01 24.18
C GLU A 428 0.77 12.27 22.79
N ILE A 429 0.73 13.53 22.35
CA ILE A 429 1.33 13.99 21.09
C ILE A 429 2.68 14.66 21.42
N PRO A 430 3.82 14.10 20.99
CA PRO A 430 5.12 14.69 21.23
C PRO A 430 5.36 15.93 20.39
N LEU A 431 5.80 17.02 21.03
CA LEU A 431 6.12 18.30 20.38
C LEU A 431 7.63 18.52 20.21
N GLY A 432 8.45 17.62 20.77
CA GLY A 432 9.90 17.65 20.75
C GLY A 432 10.52 18.04 22.10
N GLN A 433 11.83 18.29 22.10
CA GLN A 433 12.55 18.72 23.29
C GLN A 433 12.25 20.18 23.63
N ASP A 434 12.12 20.46 24.94
CA ASP A 434 12.02 21.80 25.49
C ASP A 434 13.09 21.98 26.59
N GLY A 435 14.16 22.69 26.23
CA GLY A 435 15.28 22.99 27.11
C GLY A 435 14.99 23.99 28.23
N ARG A 436 13.78 24.55 28.33
CA ARG A 436 13.35 25.43 29.44
C ARG A 436 12.84 24.64 30.64
N VAL A 437 12.49 23.36 30.50
CA VAL A 437 12.38 22.45 31.64
C VAL A 437 13.58 21.52 31.59
N ARG A 438 14.55 21.77 32.47
CA ARG A 438 15.85 21.09 32.46
C ARG A 438 16.03 20.26 33.72
N SER A 439 16.68 19.13 33.57
CA SER A 439 17.05 18.23 34.66
C SER A 439 18.56 18.01 34.73
N SER A 440 19.04 17.56 35.87
CA SER A 440 20.38 16.99 36.00
C SER A 440 20.34 15.79 36.93
N ARG A 441 21.08 14.75 36.59
CA ARG A 441 21.19 13.51 37.37
C ARG A 441 22.62 13.34 37.87
N LYS A 442 22.80 13.22 39.18
CA LYS A 442 24.12 13.07 39.81
C LYS A 442 24.14 11.88 40.75
N ARG A 443 25.23 11.11 40.73
CA ARG A 443 25.46 10.03 41.69
C ARG A 443 26.03 10.61 42.98
N LEU A 444 25.41 10.27 44.11
CA LEU A 444 25.81 10.73 45.44
C LEU A 444 26.87 9.78 46.01
N MET A 445 28.14 10.05 45.72
CA MET A 445 29.26 9.16 46.06
C MET A 445 29.39 8.89 47.56
N GLU A 446 29.03 9.84 48.42
CA GLU A 446 29.07 9.71 49.88
C GLU A 446 28.02 8.75 50.46
N LEU A 447 26.95 8.50 49.71
CA LEU A 447 25.89 7.54 50.05
C LEU A 447 26.04 6.20 49.31
N CYS A 448 26.94 6.14 48.32
CA CYS A 448 27.26 4.91 47.62
C CYS A 448 28.27 4.08 48.42
N SER A 449 28.04 2.77 48.49
CA SER A 449 28.98 1.87 49.17
C SER A 449 29.04 0.52 48.48
N SER A 450 30.19 -0.17 48.61
CA SER A 450 30.36 -1.55 48.14
C SER A 450 31.06 -2.33 49.23
N SER A 451 30.39 -3.33 49.79
CA SER A 451 30.92 -4.18 50.86
C SER A 451 30.73 -5.66 50.54
N ALA A 452 31.55 -6.51 51.15
CA ALA A 452 31.56 -7.94 50.87
C ALA A 452 31.64 -8.72 52.19
N LEU A 453 30.52 -9.25 52.68
CA LEU A 453 30.43 -10.00 53.94
C LEU A 453 29.75 -11.36 53.72
N GLY A 454 30.32 -12.44 54.28
CA GLY A 454 29.68 -13.77 54.30
C GLY A 454 29.21 -14.27 52.93
N GLY A 455 30.12 -14.46 51.97
CA GLY A 455 29.80 -14.97 50.62
C GLY A 455 29.00 -14.01 49.71
N THR A 456 28.47 -12.91 50.25
CA THR A 456 27.60 -11.94 49.56
C THR A 456 28.32 -10.61 49.36
N LYS A 457 28.10 -9.98 48.21
CA LYS A 457 28.50 -8.60 47.90
C LYS A 457 27.24 -7.73 47.95
N ARG A 458 27.37 -6.56 48.57
CA ARG A 458 26.31 -5.56 48.70
C ARG A 458 26.80 -4.26 48.06
N THR A 459 25.99 -3.70 47.17
CA THR A 459 26.29 -2.42 46.52
C THR A 459 25.11 -1.48 46.72
N VAL A 460 25.36 -0.32 47.33
CA VAL A 460 24.37 0.76 47.48
C VAL A 460 24.66 1.81 46.43
N GLN A 461 23.61 2.22 45.72
CA GLN A 461 23.63 3.30 44.74
C GLN A 461 22.64 4.37 45.17
N ALA A 462 23.07 5.63 45.13
CA ALA A 462 22.24 6.77 45.47
C ALA A 462 22.40 7.86 44.39
N PHE A 463 21.27 8.44 43.99
CA PHE A 463 21.19 9.44 42.94
C PHE A 463 20.38 10.65 43.42
N GLN A 464 20.78 11.83 42.94
CA GLN A 464 20.04 13.07 43.06
C GLN A 464 19.60 13.53 41.66
N VAL A 465 18.33 13.90 41.55
CA VAL A 465 17.74 14.48 40.35
C VAL A 465 17.30 15.89 40.69
N ASP A 466 17.88 16.88 40.01
CA ASP A 466 17.45 18.28 40.10
C ASP A 466 16.65 18.62 38.85
N VAL A 467 15.45 19.18 38.99
CA VAL A 467 14.60 19.65 37.88
C VAL A 467 14.25 21.11 38.09
N VAL A 468 14.36 21.93 37.04
CA VAL A 468 14.06 23.36 37.09
C VAL A 468 13.10 23.76 35.97
N ASN A 469 12.12 24.57 36.31
CA ASN A 469 11.22 25.22 35.36
C ASN A 469 11.72 26.64 35.05
N GLN A 470 12.26 26.87 33.86
CA GLN A 470 12.69 28.18 33.38
C GLN A 470 11.62 28.91 32.54
N HIS A 471 10.43 28.33 32.38
CA HIS A 471 9.32 29.05 31.78
C HIS A 471 8.78 30.14 32.71
N SER A 472 8.14 31.14 32.13
CA SER A 472 7.39 32.19 32.85
C SER A 472 6.00 31.72 33.31
N ARG A 473 5.67 30.43 33.18
CA ARG A 473 4.39 29.82 33.54
C ARG A 473 4.61 28.57 34.38
N SER A 474 3.60 28.17 35.15
CA SER A 474 3.60 26.87 35.83
C SER A 474 3.52 25.74 34.81
N VAL A 475 4.21 24.63 35.06
CA VAL A 475 4.26 23.46 34.17
C VAL A 475 3.99 22.17 34.94
N LYS A 476 3.21 21.26 34.34
CA LYS A 476 3.01 19.89 34.83
C LYS A 476 4.20 19.03 34.36
N VAL A 477 4.92 18.42 35.28
CA VAL A 477 6.12 17.62 34.99
C VAL A 477 5.93 16.19 35.47
N ARG A 478 6.24 15.24 34.60
CA ARG A 478 6.34 13.81 34.89
C ARG A 478 7.80 13.40 34.74
N ILE A 479 8.43 13.01 35.84
CA ILE A 479 9.85 12.62 35.90
C ILE A 479 9.89 11.10 35.96
N ILE A 480 10.67 10.48 35.07
CA ILE A 480 10.89 9.02 35.06
C ILE A 480 12.38 8.74 35.21
N ASP A 481 12.71 7.94 36.22
CA ASP A 481 14.02 7.29 36.39
C ASP A 481 13.79 5.79 36.66
N ARG A 482 14.84 5.04 36.97
CA ARG A 482 14.72 3.60 37.19
C ARG A 482 15.67 3.05 38.24
N ILE A 483 15.26 1.93 38.81
CA ILE A 483 16.13 1.02 39.58
C ILE A 483 16.27 -0.31 38.82
N PRO A 484 17.36 -1.06 39.04
CA PRO A 484 17.51 -2.39 38.46
C PRO A 484 16.40 -3.34 38.91
N VAL A 485 15.92 -4.19 38.00
CA VAL A 485 15.06 -5.33 38.32
C VAL A 485 15.85 -6.63 38.18
N SER A 486 15.69 -7.53 39.15
CA SER A 486 16.37 -8.82 39.12
C SER A 486 15.67 -9.81 38.21
N ARG A 487 16.45 -10.54 37.41
CA ARG A 487 16.00 -11.70 36.61
C ARG A 487 16.53 -13.03 37.14
N SER A 488 17.19 -13.02 38.30
CA SER A 488 17.80 -14.19 38.94
C SER A 488 17.38 -14.26 40.40
N SER A 489 17.05 -15.44 40.88
CA SER A 489 16.82 -15.67 42.32
C SER A 489 18.06 -15.37 43.17
N ASP A 490 19.25 -15.31 42.56
CA ASP A 490 20.51 -15.03 43.25
C ASP A 490 20.81 -13.53 43.41
N ILE A 491 19.96 -12.64 42.90
CA ILE A 491 20.15 -11.19 43.00
C ILE A 491 18.92 -10.57 43.65
N GLU A 492 19.13 -9.87 44.74
CA GLU A 492 18.07 -9.17 45.47
C GLU A 492 18.28 -7.66 45.34
N VAL A 493 17.22 -6.93 44.98
CA VAL A 493 17.23 -5.46 44.88
C VAL A 493 16.31 -4.91 45.96
N PHE A 494 16.85 -4.04 46.81
CA PHE A 494 16.16 -3.39 47.90
C PHE A 494 16.06 -1.90 47.61
N VAL A 495 14.86 -1.36 47.71
CA VAL A 495 14.62 0.09 47.64
C VAL A 495 14.92 0.69 49.01
N GLU A 496 15.77 1.71 49.07
CA GLU A 496 16.10 2.40 50.32
C GLU A 496 15.33 3.73 50.44
N SER A 497 15.24 4.49 49.36
CA SER A 497 14.46 5.74 49.31
C SER A 497 14.02 6.05 47.88
N LEU A 498 12.83 6.62 47.71
CA LEU A 498 12.28 7.10 46.43
C LEU A 498 11.81 8.57 46.48
N ASP A 499 11.91 9.22 47.64
CA ASP A 499 11.46 10.61 47.84
C ASP A 499 10.05 10.90 47.26
N GLY A 500 9.11 10.01 47.58
CA GLY A 500 7.71 10.09 47.13
C GLY A 500 7.43 9.58 45.71
N GLY A 501 8.43 9.02 45.02
CA GLY A 501 8.25 8.42 43.70
C GLY A 501 7.49 7.10 43.76
N GLU A 502 6.63 6.88 42.77
CA GLU A 502 5.88 5.64 42.60
C GLU A 502 6.71 4.64 41.81
N LEU A 503 6.95 3.45 42.38
CA LEU A 503 7.73 2.39 41.76
C LEU A 503 6.81 1.35 41.10
N ASP A 504 7.01 1.09 39.82
CA ASP A 504 6.54 -0.14 39.19
C ASP A 504 7.56 -1.26 39.42
N PRO A 505 7.25 -2.28 40.24
CA PRO A 505 8.21 -3.34 40.60
C PRO A 505 8.56 -4.27 39.43
N VAL A 506 7.76 -4.29 38.35
CA VAL A 506 8.00 -5.14 37.19
C VAL A 506 9.02 -4.52 36.24
N THR A 507 8.87 -3.21 35.96
CA THR A 507 9.76 -2.47 35.06
C THR A 507 10.96 -1.85 35.78
N GLY A 508 10.82 -1.60 37.09
CA GLY A 508 11.78 -0.85 37.90
C GLY A 508 11.67 0.67 37.74
N TRP A 509 10.66 1.17 37.04
CA TRP A 509 10.48 2.60 36.81
C TRP A 509 10.01 3.32 38.06
N ILE A 510 10.61 4.48 38.33
CA ILE A 510 10.18 5.39 39.37
C ILE A 510 9.57 6.61 38.69
N THR A 511 8.33 6.94 39.04
CA THR A 511 7.62 8.10 38.48
C THR A 511 7.33 9.13 39.55
N TRP A 512 7.64 10.40 39.26
CA TRP A 512 7.19 11.54 40.07
C TRP A 512 6.35 12.47 39.21
N GLU A 513 5.17 12.83 39.69
CA GLU A 513 4.31 13.82 39.05
C GLU A 513 4.15 15.05 39.96
N MET A 514 4.35 16.24 39.39
CA MET A 514 4.23 17.50 40.12
C MET A 514 3.96 18.69 39.21
N THR A 515 3.54 19.79 39.81
CA THR A 515 3.48 21.10 39.12
C THR A 515 4.59 22.00 39.64
N LEU A 516 5.44 22.50 38.74
CA LEU A 516 6.50 23.46 39.06
C LEU A 516 6.04 24.87 38.70
N SER A 517 6.07 25.79 39.67
CA SER A 517 5.81 27.22 39.42
C SER A 517 6.92 27.84 38.55
N PRO A 518 6.71 29.03 37.95
CA PRO A 518 7.75 29.72 37.18
C PRO A 518 9.04 29.88 37.98
N GLY A 519 10.18 29.51 37.41
CA GLY A 519 11.49 29.58 38.07
C GLY A 519 11.72 28.57 39.20
N ALA A 520 10.75 27.70 39.51
CA ALA A 520 10.86 26.76 40.62
C ALA A 520 11.85 25.63 40.30
N GLN A 521 12.60 25.23 41.33
CA GLN A 521 13.49 24.07 41.30
C GLN A 521 12.99 23.02 42.30
N LYS A 522 13.03 21.75 41.88
CA LYS A 522 12.80 20.60 42.74
C LYS A 522 14.02 19.70 42.72
N THR A 523 14.49 19.31 43.90
CA THR A 523 15.49 18.26 44.09
C THR A 523 14.78 17.02 44.60
N LEU A 524 15.05 15.89 43.97
CA LEU A 524 14.60 14.56 44.33
C LEU A 524 15.81 13.66 44.56
N SER A 525 15.65 12.64 45.40
CA SER A 525 16.69 11.64 45.58
C SER A 525 16.10 10.24 45.64
N PHE A 526 16.85 9.27 45.12
CA PHE A 526 16.50 7.87 45.29
C PHE A 526 17.74 7.02 45.49
N SER A 527 17.59 5.94 46.24
CA SER A 527 18.66 4.98 46.50
C SER A 527 18.15 3.56 46.55
N TYR A 528 19.01 2.64 46.13
CA TYR A 528 18.74 1.22 46.16
C TYR A 528 20.00 0.44 46.49
N LYS A 529 19.80 -0.75 47.04
CA LYS A 529 20.85 -1.69 47.41
C LYS A 529 20.67 -2.98 46.62
N VAL A 530 21.75 -3.46 46.01
CA VAL A 530 21.79 -4.75 45.31
C VAL A 530 22.66 -5.73 46.10
N GLU A 531 22.10 -6.89 46.44
CA GLU A 531 22.80 -7.99 47.09
C GLU A 531 22.96 -9.18 46.13
N TYR A 532 24.16 -9.75 46.06
CA TYR A 532 24.46 -10.85 45.14
C TYR A 532 25.68 -11.69 45.59
N PRO A 533 25.81 -12.96 45.20
CA PRO A 533 26.96 -13.78 45.56
C PRO A 533 28.29 -13.23 45.02
N LYS A 534 29.33 -13.20 45.87
CA LYS A 534 30.67 -12.65 45.54
C LYS A 534 31.34 -13.31 44.32
N LYS A 535 30.95 -14.55 43.99
CA LYS A 535 31.49 -15.33 42.87
C LYS A 535 31.02 -14.81 41.50
N PHE A 536 30.02 -13.94 41.47
CA PHE A 536 29.48 -13.37 40.24
C PHE A 536 29.91 -11.91 40.08
N SER A 537 30.08 -11.49 38.82
CA SER A 537 30.13 -10.08 38.44
C SER A 537 28.76 -9.68 37.90
N ILE A 538 28.25 -8.52 38.31
CA ILE A 538 27.01 -7.96 37.77
C ILE A 538 27.37 -6.99 36.64
N GLN A 539 26.64 -7.10 35.54
CA GLN A 539 26.64 -6.13 34.45
C GLN A 539 25.43 -5.21 34.61
N GLY A 540 25.60 -3.90 34.41
CA GLY A 540 24.51 -2.91 34.48
C GLY A 540 24.32 -2.21 35.83
N LEU A 541 25.35 -2.19 36.69
CA LEU A 541 25.38 -1.47 37.98
C LEU A 541 26.23 -0.20 37.96
#